data_AF-A0A6L3IKL3-F1
#
_entry.id   AF-A0A6L3IKL3-F1
#
_cell.length_a   1.000
_cell.length_b   1.000
_cell.length_c   1.000
_cell.angle_alpha   90.00
_cell.angle_beta   90.00
_cell.angle_gamma   90.00
#
_symmetry.space_group_name_H-M   'P 1'
#
loop_
_entity.id
_entity.type
_entity.pdbx_description
1 polymer ?
#
loop_
_entity_poly.entity_id
_entity_poly.type
_entity_poly.pdbx_seq_one_letter_code
_entity_poly.pdbx_strand_id
1 'polypeptide(L)'
;MEQNGNPQLIETLMSRLCQPRNTKERFRLPFDEETAAKLLKCAIAGEVSRFGGTFLYPDAVDSQVRSLAASLTSGRRCGVMLCGLCGNGKTTVMRAFQNLLNVVRIPDSYHRNVYGMPIVNAVHIAHLCRNSYTEFLRLCDMEMLGIDDMGIEPVEVQEFGNMHRPLTDLLARRYENRGFSFITTNLVPQQIRKLYGDRIADRLNEMVDKIVFDNPSFRK
;
A
#
# COMPACT_ATOMS: atom_id res chain seq x y z
N MET A 1 -35.31 -21.66 36.34
CA MET A 1 -34.31 -21.42 37.41
C MET A 1 -33.38 -22.62 37.40
N GLU A 2 -32.09 -22.58 37.16
CA GLU A 2 -31.10 -21.55 36.86
C GLU A 2 -30.03 -22.29 36.04
N GLN A 3 -29.71 -21.84 34.82
CA GLN A 3 -28.38 -22.11 34.27
C GLN A 3 -27.50 -20.96 34.74
N ASN A 4 -27.14 -20.98 36.03
CA ASN A 4 -26.10 -20.10 36.56
C ASN A 4 -24.79 -20.56 35.91
N GLY A 5 -24.45 -19.92 34.79
CA GLY A 5 -23.19 -20.14 34.09
C GLY A 5 -22.05 -20.07 35.08
N ASN A 6 -21.18 -21.09 35.04
CA ASN A 6 -20.05 -21.23 35.96
C ASN A 6 -19.34 -19.86 36.15
N PRO A 7 -19.32 -19.28 37.36
CA PRO A 7 -18.76 -17.96 37.61
C PRO A 7 -17.31 -17.81 37.11
N GLN A 8 -16.50 -18.87 37.24
CA GLN A 8 -15.12 -18.89 36.72
C GLN A 8 -15.06 -18.86 35.19
N LEU A 9 -16.03 -19.48 34.51
CA LEU A 9 -16.13 -19.42 33.05
C LEU A 9 -16.50 -18.00 32.61
N ILE A 10 -17.46 -17.37 33.29
CA ILE A 10 -17.89 -16.00 33.02
C ILE A 10 -16.72 -15.03 33.23
N GLU A 11 -15.99 -15.17 34.34
CA GLU A 11 -14.82 -14.33 34.66
C GLU A 11 -13.67 -14.55 33.67
N THR A 12 -13.44 -15.80 33.23
CA THR A 12 -12.45 -16.11 32.18
C THR A 12 -12.86 -15.50 30.83
N LEU A 13 -14.14 -15.56 30.48
CA LEU A 13 -14.65 -14.95 29.25
C LEU A 13 -14.58 -13.42 29.31
N MET A 14 -14.95 -12.81 30.43
CA MET A 14 -14.79 -11.36 30.65
C MET A 14 -13.33 -10.93 30.54
N SER A 15 -12.41 -11.68 31.16
CA SER A 15 -10.97 -11.45 31.04
C SER A 15 -10.49 -11.51 29.58
N ARG A 16 -10.94 -12.51 28.81
CA ARG A 16 -10.62 -12.62 27.37
C ARG A 16 -11.27 -11.54 26.50
N LEU A 17 -12.46 -11.07 26.84
CA LEU A 17 -13.15 -9.98 26.15
C LEU A 17 -12.53 -8.62 26.45
N CYS A 18 -11.99 -8.43 27.66
CA CYS A 18 -11.29 -7.22 28.10
C CYS A 18 -9.81 -7.20 27.71
N GLN A 19 -9.23 -8.33 27.31
CA GLN A 19 -7.90 -8.34 26.70
C GLN A 19 -7.95 -7.50 25.42
N PRO A 20 -6.97 -6.60 25.21
CA PRO A 20 -6.84 -5.94 23.92
C PRO A 20 -6.79 -7.03 22.86
N ARG A 21 -7.70 -6.98 21.87
CA ARG A 21 -7.55 -7.82 20.69
C ARG A 21 -6.12 -7.64 20.20
N ASN A 22 -5.39 -8.73 19.93
CA ASN A 22 -4.09 -8.66 19.26
C ASN A 22 -4.27 -7.80 18.01
N THR A 23 -3.93 -6.53 18.14
CA THR A 23 -4.17 -5.53 17.11
C THR A 23 -2.96 -5.66 16.23
N LYS A 24 -3.20 -6.00 14.96
CA LYS A 24 -2.15 -6.10 13.95
C LYS A 24 -1.23 -4.88 14.04
N GLU A 25 0.05 -5.10 14.34
CA GLU A 25 1.04 -4.04 14.35
C GLU A 25 1.17 -3.44 12.95
N ARG A 26 1.41 -2.14 12.86
CA ARG A 26 1.63 -1.49 11.57
C ARG A 26 2.99 -1.86 11.04
N PHE A 27 3.06 -2.13 9.74
CA PHE A 27 4.31 -2.37 9.05
C PHE A 27 5.29 -1.20 9.27
N ARG A 28 6.54 -1.55 9.58
CA ARG A 28 7.68 -0.63 9.56
C ARG A 28 8.93 -1.40 9.15
N LEU A 29 9.83 -0.72 8.46
CA LEU A 29 11.17 -1.26 8.21
C LEU A 29 11.94 -1.39 9.53
N PRO A 30 12.68 -2.49 9.76
CA PRO A 30 13.46 -2.71 10.98
C PRO A 30 14.83 -1.99 10.92
N PHE A 31 14.84 -0.76 10.41
CA PHE A 31 16.04 0.06 10.22
C PHE A 31 15.78 1.49 10.69
N ASP A 32 16.85 2.22 11.03
CA ASP A 32 16.78 3.67 11.16
C ASP A 32 16.56 4.33 9.78
N GLU A 33 16.16 5.60 9.79
CA GLU A 33 15.85 6.35 8.57
C GLU A 33 17.04 6.46 7.61
N GLU A 34 18.26 6.64 8.13
CA GLU A 34 19.46 6.79 7.30
C GLU A 34 19.80 5.48 6.58
N THR A 35 19.76 4.36 7.32
CA THR A 35 19.98 3.02 6.77
C THR A 35 18.89 2.67 5.76
N ALA A 36 17.62 2.94 6.06
CA ALA A 36 16.51 2.71 5.13
C ALA A 36 16.68 3.52 3.84
N ALA A 37 17.08 4.79 3.93
CA ALA A 37 17.35 5.63 2.76
C ALA A 37 18.49 5.05 1.91
N LYS A 38 19.61 4.62 2.51
CA LYS A 38 20.74 4.00 1.78
C LYS A 38 20.31 2.72 1.05
N LEU A 39 19.54 1.86 1.71
CA LEU A 39 19.03 0.62 1.12
C LEU A 39 18.06 0.89 -0.03
N LEU A 40 17.14 1.86 0.13
CA LEU A 40 16.23 2.26 -0.94
C LEU A 40 16.99 2.82 -2.14
N LYS A 41 17.98 3.68 -1.93
CA LYS A 41 18.85 4.19 -3.02
C LYS A 41 19.51 3.05 -3.80
N CYS A 42 20.10 2.09 -3.07
CA CYS A 42 20.73 0.92 -3.67
C CYS A 42 19.72 0.10 -4.49
N ALA A 43 18.53 -0.15 -3.94
CA ALA A 43 17.47 -0.88 -4.63
C ALA A 43 16.98 -0.14 -5.89
N ILE A 44 16.82 1.18 -5.85
CA ILE A 44 16.42 1.99 -7.01
C ILE A 44 17.51 1.96 -8.08
N ALA A 45 18.78 2.12 -7.70
CA ALA A 45 19.89 2.03 -8.64
C ALA A 45 19.96 0.65 -9.33
N GLY A 46 19.72 -0.42 -8.56
CA GLY A 46 19.60 -1.78 -9.09
C GLY A 46 18.44 -1.94 -10.08
N GLU A 47 17.28 -1.40 -9.76
CA GLU A 47 16.11 -1.45 -10.64
C GLU A 47 16.32 -0.66 -11.94
N VAL A 48 16.92 0.54 -11.88
CA VAL A 48 17.25 1.33 -13.07
C VAL A 48 18.27 0.61 -13.96
N SER A 49 19.31 0.04 -13.35
CA SER A 49 20.36 -0.70 -14.07
C SER A 49 19.79 -1.93 -14.77
N ARG A 50 18.83 -2.62 -14.15
CA ARG A 50 18.14 -3.79 -14.71
C ARG A 50 17.40 -3.47 -16.03
N PHE A 51 16.91 -2.24 -16.20
CA PHE A 51 16.25 -1.79 -17.43
C PHE A 51 17.19 -1.07 -18.40
N GLY A 52 18.51 -1.21 -18.24
CA GLY A 52 19.51 -0.59 -19.12
C GLY A 52 19.60 0.93 -18.99
N GLY A 53 19.01 1.51 -17.94
CA GLY A 53 19.08 2.94 -17.66
C GLY A 53 20.36 3.31 -16.91
N THR A 54 20.78 4.57 -17.05
CA THR A 54 21.79 5.16 -16.16
C THR A 54 21.07 5.75 -14.96
N PHE A 55 21.48 5.37 -13.75
CA PHE A 55 20.92 5.93 -12.54
C PHE A 55 21.30 7.40 -12.41
N LEU A 56 20.33 8.29 -12.64
CA LEU A 56 20.44 9.72 -12.39
C LEU A 56 19.85 10.02 -11.03
N TYR A 57 20.65 10.65 -10.17
CA TYR A 57 20.27 10.92 -8.79
C TYR A 57 20.35 12.43 -8.48
N PRO A 58 19.42 13.24 -9.02
CA PRO A 58 19.34 14.66 -8.68
C PRO A 58 18.78 14.86 -7.26
N ASP A 59 19.04 16.02 -6.67
CA ASP A 59 18.64 16.36 -5.29
C ASP A 59 17.14 16.15 -5.00
N ALA A 60 16.28 16.38 -6.00
CA ALA A 60 14.84 16.13 -5.90
C ALA A 60 14.53 14.65 -5.61
N VAL A 61 15.21 13.72 -6.30
CA VAL A 61 15.07 12.29 -6.05
C VAL A 61 15.63 11.93 -4.67
N ASP A 62 16.70 12.59 -4.21
CA ASP A 62 17.22 12.36 -2.86
C ASP A 62 16.20 12.70 -1.77
N SER A 63 15.57 13.87 -1.90
CA SER A 63 14.54 14.31 -0.97
C SER A 63 13.33 13.37 -0.95
N GLN A 64 12.89 12.90 -2.11
CA GLN A 64 11.79 11.95 -2.25
C GLN A 64 12.13 10.60 -1.61
N VAL A 65 13.35 10.08 -1.80
CA VAL A 65 13.80 8.82 -1.20
C VAL A 65 13.93 8.91 0.31
N ARG A 66 14.44 10.03 0.85
CA ARG A 66 14.45 10.28 2.31
C ARG A 66 13.04 10.35 2.88
N SER A 67 12.14 11.05 2.22
CA SER A 67 10.73 11.11 2.62
C SER A 67 10.08 9.73 2.65
N LEU A 68 10.40 8.88 1.67
CA LEU A 68 9.94 7.49 1.63
C LEU A 68 10.54 6.67 2.78
N ALA A 69 11.84 6.81 3.04
CA ALA A 69 12.50 6.13 4.14
C ALA A 69 11.86 6.50 5.49
N ALA A 70 11.64 7.80 5.74
CA ALA A 70 11.00 8.31 6.95
C ALA A 70 9.58 7.73 7.14
N SER A 71 8.78 7.68 6.06
CA SER A 71 7.44 7.09 6.12
C SER A 71 7.49 5.60 6.47
N LEU A 72 8.35 4.83 5.78
CA LEU A 72 8.46 3.38 5.93
C LEU A 72 9.06 2.94 7.27
N THR A 73 9.87 3.76 7.94
CA THR A 73 10.42 3.44 9.28
C THR A 73 9.51 3.91 10.41
N SER A 74 8.63 4.90 10.17
CA SER A 74 7.81 5.50 11.23
C SER A 74 6.69 4.59 11.77
N GLY A 75 6.11 3.72 10.94
CA GLY A 75 4.90 2.96 11.27
C GLY A 75 3.65 3.82 11.54
N ARG A 76 3.66 5.11 11.20
CA ARG A 76 2.55 6.05 11.49
C ARG A 76 1.35 5.88 10.57
N ARG A 77 1.58 5.47 9.33
CA ARG A 77 0.56 5.30 8.29
C ARG A 77 0.55 3.85 7.81
N CYS A 78 -0.54 3.47 7.17
CA CYS A 78 -0.74 2.15 6.57
C CYS A 78 -0.46 2.20 5.06
N GLY A 79 0.53 2.97 4.63
CA GLY A 79 0.86 3.06 3.22
C GLY A 79 1.59 4.34 2.82
N VAL A 80 1.96 4.39 1.55
CA VAL A 80 2.60 5.52 0.89
C VAL A 80 1.98 5.73 -0.48
N MET A 81 1.89 6.98 -0.92
CA MET A 81 1.38 7.32 -2.25
C MET A 81 2.35 8.26 -2.96
N LEU A 82 2.94 7.77 -4.04
CA LEU A 82 3.80 8.55 -4.91
C LEU A 82 2.93 9.25 -5.96
N CYS A 83 3.01 10.58 -5.98
CA CYS A 83 2.23 11.43 -6.88
C CYS A 83 3.19 12.15 -7.82
N GLY A 84 2.91 12.28 -9.11
CA GLY A 84 3.76 13.08 -10.01
C GLY A 84 3.49 12.78 -11.46
N LEU A 85 4.20 13.43 -12.39
CA LEU A 85 3.97 13.27 -13.82
C LEU A 85 4.50 11.92 -14.37
N CYS A 86 4.17 11.64 -15.63
CA CYS A 86 4.58 10.42 -16.31
C CYS A 86 6.10 10.37 -16.53
N GLY A 87 6.70 9.22 -16.21
CA GLY A 87 8.14 8.98 -16.40
C GLY A 87 9.04 9.52 -15.29
N ASN A 88 8.48 9.97 -14.16
CA ASN A 88 9.25 10.48 -13.03
C ASN A 88 9.86 9.39 -12.13
N GLY A 89 9.68 8.10 -12.44
CA GLY A 89 10.31 6.99 -11.70
C GLY A 89 9.48 6.37 -10.56
N LYS A 90 8.20 6.76 -10.38
CA LYS A 90 7.33 6.24 -9.31
C LYS A 90 7.23 4.70 -9.28
N THR A 91 6.91 4.08 -10.42
CA THR A 91 6.84 2.62 -10.54
C THR A 91 8.19 1.96 -10.28
N THR A 92 9.29 2.58 -10.71
CA THR A 92 10.66 2.11 -10.41
C THR A 92 10.91 2.09 -8.91
N VAL A 93 10.53 3.14 -8.18
CA VAL A 93 10.67 3.20 -6.72
C VAL A 93 9.80 2.15 -6.02
N MET A 94 8.55 1.95 -6.48
CA MET A 94 7.68 0.90 -5.95
C MET A 94 8.29 -0.50 -6.14
N ARG A 95 8.85 -0.80 -7.32
CA ARG A 95 9.54 -2.08 -7.61
C ARG A 95 10.82 -2.24 -6.81
N ALA A 96 11.60 -1.17 -6.65
CA ALA A 96 12.76 -1.16 -5.79
C ALA A 96 12.42 -1.51 -4.33
N PHE A 97 11.32 -0.97 -3.81
CA PHE A 97 10.84 -1.32 -2.47
C PHE A 97 10.38 -2.78 -2.39
N GLN A 98 9.68 -3.29 -3.41
CA GLN A 98 9.35 -4.73 -3.48
C GLN A 98 10.61 -5.60 -3.45
N ASN A 99 11.64 -5.24 -4.22
CA ASN A 99 12.91 -5.96 -4.23
C ASN A 99 13.59 -5.91 -2.85
N LEU A 100 13.58 -4.75 -2.19
CA LEU A 100 14.10 -4.60 -0.83
C LEU A 100 13.40 -5.55 0.15
N LEU A 101 12.06 -5.63 0.13
CA LEU A 101 11.29 -6.56 0.97
C LEU A 101 11.71 -8.01 0.75
N ASN A 102 11.87 -8.41 -0.52
CA ASN A 102 12.26 -9.76 -0.90
C ASN A 102 13.66 -10.14 -0.41
N VAL A 103 14.58 -9.17 -0.36
CA VAL A 103 15.96 -9.37 0.13
C VAL A 103 15.99 -9.40 1.65
N VAL A 104 15.33 -8.44 2.32
CA VAL A 104 15.38 -8.30 3.79
C VAL A 104 14.57 -9.40 4.49
N ARG A 105 13.49 -9.89 3.87
CA ARG A 105 12.63 -10.96 4.39
C ARG A 105 12.11 -10.70 5.81
N ILE A 106 11.43 -9.57 5.99
CA ILE A 106 10.88 -9.14 7.28
C ILE A 106 9.76 -10.10 7.71
N PRO A 107 9.84 -10.72 8.90
CA PRO A 107 8.78 -11.58 9.42
C PRO A 107 7.50 -10.80 9.71
N ASP A 108 6.36 -11.37 9.34
CA ASP A 108 5.05 -10.98 9.82
C ASP A 108 4.51 -12.04 10.79
N SER A 109 4.57 -11.73 12.08
CA SER A 109 4.12 -12.61 13.14
C SER A 109 2.60 -12.82 13.14
N TYR A 110 1.82 -11.88 12.60
CA TYR A 110 0.37 -11.94 12.65
C TYR A 110 -0.20 -12.97 11.66
N HIS A 111 0.21 -12.94 10.39
CA HIS A 111 -0.19 -13.91 9.37
C HIS A 111 0.78 -15.09 9.27
N ARG A 112 1.81 -15.15 10.14
CA ARG A 112 2.82 -16.22 10.20
C ARG A 112 3.54 -16.43 8.87
N ASN A 113 3.94 -15.32 8.25
CA ASN A 113 4.59 -15.31 6.95
C ASN A 113 5.76 -14.30 6.92
N VAL A 114 6.30 -14.04 5.74
CA VAL A 114 7.22 -12.93 5.46
C VAL A 114 6.44 -11.87 4.70
N TYR A 115 6.65 -10.59 5.05
CA TYR A 115 6.08 -9.48 4.31
C TYR A 115 6.48 -9.54 2.83
N GLY A 116 5.47 -9.53 1.97
CA GLY A 116 5.62 -9.44 0.53
C GLY A 116 4.59 -8.46 -0.02
N MET A 117 4.96 -7.73 -1.08
CA MET A 117 4.12 -6.72 -1.69
C MET A 117 3.94 -7.02 -3.18
N PRO A 118 2.92 -7.79 -3.59
CA PRO A 118 2.59 -7.92 -5.01
C PRO A 118 2.24 -6.53 -5.58
N ILE A 119 2.68 -6.29 -6.81
CA ILE A 119 2.40 -5.05 -7.53
C ILE A 119 1.40 -5.37 -8.64
N VAL A 120 0.26 -4.68 -8.64
CA VAL A 120 -0.81 -4.89 -9.61
C VAL A 120 -1.20 -3.53 -10.19
N ASN A 121 -1.25 -3.45 -11.52
CA ASN A 121 -1.72 -2.25 -12.21
C ASN A 121 -3.23 -2.06 -11.96
N ALA A 122 -3.68 -0.82 -11.78
CA ALA A 122 -5.08 -0.50 -11.48
C ALA A 122 -6.07 -1.01 -12.53
N VAL A 123 -5.70 -1.02 -13.81
CA VAL A 123 -6.53 -1.60 -14.89
C VAL A 123 -6.69 -3.11 -14.69
N HIS A 124 -5.64 -3.80 -14.27
CA HIS A 124 -5.71 -5.24 -13.99
C HIS A 124 -6.55 -5.52 -12.75
N ILE A 125 -6.49 -4.67 -11.71
CA ILE A 125 -7.40 -4.77 -10.55
C ILE A 125 -8.86 -4.67 -11.00
N ALA A 126 -9.20 -3.71 -11.87
CA ALA A 126 -10.54 -3.58 -12.42
C ALA A 126 -10.95 -4.81 -13.26
N HIS A 127 -10.02 -5.37 -14.02
CA HIS A 127 -10.26 -6.61 -14.76
C HIS A 127 -10.54 -7.80 -13.83
N LEU A 128 -9.79 -7.94 -12.73
CA LEU A 128 -10.03 -9.00 -11.75
C LEU A 128 -11.38 -8.82 -11.06
N CYS A 129 -11.75 -7.59 -10.69
CA CYS A 129 -13.04 -7.31 -10.09
C CYS A 129 -14.21 -7.77 -10.98
N ARG A 130 -14.08 -7.60 -12.31
CA ARG A 130 -15.10 -8.03 -13.27
C ARG A 130 -15.12 -9.53 -13.57
N ASN A 131 -13.94 -10.14 -13.71
CA ASN A 131 -13.83 -11.49 -14.31
C ASN A 131 -13.46 -12.57 -13.29
N SER A 132 -12.98 -12.19 -12.12
CA SER A 132 -12.56 -13.11 -11.06
C SER A 132 -12.69 -12.45 -9.70
N TYR A 133 -13.93 -12.23 -9.26
CA TYR A 133 -14.21 -11.53 -8.02
C TYR A 133 -13.50 -12.15 -6.81
N THR A 134 -13.35 -13.49 -6.77
CA THR A 134 -12.58 -14.19 -5.73
C THR A 134 -11.11 -13.74 -5.68
N GLU A 135 -10.43 -13.61 -6.82
CA GLU A 135 -9.04 -13.12 -6.86
C GLU A 135 -8.97 -11.63 -6.49
N PHE A 136 -9.96 -10.84 -6.89
CA PHE A 136 -10.09 -9.45 -6.45
C PHE A 136 -10.23 -9.34 -4.92
N LEU A 137 -11.06 -10.18 -4.29
CA LEU A 137 -11.19 -10.21 -2.83
C LEU A 137 -9.88 -10.61 -2.16
N ARG A 138 -9.14 -11.58 -2.73
CA ARG A 138 -7.80 -11.95 -2.23
C ARG A 138 -6.86 -10.75 -2.25
N LEU A 139 -6.82 -9.99 -3.35
CA LEU A 139 -6.01 -8.76 -3.42
C LEU A 139 -6.41 -7.73 -2.35
N CYS A 140 -7.71 -7.57 -2.11
CA CYS A 140 -8.21 -6.64 -1.09
C CYS A 140 -7.74 -7.01 0.31
N ASP A 141 -7.67 -8.30 0.62
CA ASP A 141 -7.32 -8.82 1.94
C ASP A 141 -5.82 -9.02 2.17
N MET A 142 -4.99 -8.84 1.13
CA MET A 142 -3.54 -8.93 1.26
C MET A 142 -2.99 -7.91 2.26
N GLU A 143 -2.02 -8.34 3.04
CA GLU A 143 -1.37 -7.50 4.04
C GLU A 143 -0.68 -6.27 3.44
N MET A 144 0.09 -6.45 2.38
CA MET A 144 0.67 -5.37 1.59
C MET A 144 0.23 -5.49 0.14
N LEU A 145 -0.02 -4.36 -0.51
CA LEU A 145 -0.35 -4.32 -1.93
C LEU A 145 0.27 -3.08 -2.58
N GLY A 146 0.96 -3.28 -3.69
CA GLY A 146 1.36 -2.23 -4.61
C GLY A 146 0.27 -2.01 -5.66
N ILE A 147 -0.33 -0.82 -5.67
CA ILE A 147 -1.34 -0.39 -6.64
C ILE A 147 -0.66 0.56 -7.61
N ASP A 148 -0.34 0.07 -8.80
CA ASP A 148 0.41 0.84 -9.80
C ASP A 148 -0.54 1.55 -10.78
N ASP A 149 -0.19 2.80 -11.12
CA ASP A 149 -0.95 3.69 -12.00
C ASP A 149 -2.44 3.84 -11.60
N MET A 150 -2.72 4.15 -10.34
CA MET A 150 -4.08 4.50 -9.91
C MET A 150 -4.57 5.74 -10.66
N GLY A 151 -5.76 5.66 -11.26
CA GLY A 151 -6.45 6.75 -11.94
C GLY A 151 -6.67 6.56 -13.44
N ILE A 152 -6.12 5.48 -14.04
CA ILE A 152 -6.29 5.17 -15.47
C ILE A 152 -7.29 4.05 -15.73
N GLU A 153 -7.74 3.37 -14.68
CA GLU A 153 -8.67 2.26 -14.76
C GLU A 153 -10.12 2.73 -14.99
N PRO A 154 -11.00 1.85 -15.52
CA PRO A 154 -12.42 2.15 -15.55
C PRO A 154 -12.97 2.30 -14.12
N VAL A 155 -13.64 3.42 -13.87
CA VAL A 155 -14.22 3.76 -12.55
C VAL A 155 -15.28 2.74 -12.13
N GLU A 156 -16.03 2.22 -13.10
CA GLU A 156 -17.09 1.24 -12.93
C GLU A 156 -16.89 0.07 -13.86
N VAL A 157 -17.18 -1.13 -13.35
CA VAL A 157 -17.24 -2.37 -14.14
C VAL A 157 -18.54 -3.09 -13.83
N GLN A 158 -19.08 -3.81 -14.80
CA GLN A 158 -20.30 -4.59 -14.64
C GLN A 158 -19.99 -6.10 -14.63
N GLU A 159 -20.47 -6.80 -13.61
CA GLU A 159 -20.39 -8.26 -13.45
C GLU A 159 -21.79 -8.81 -13.19
N PHE A 160 -22.32 -9.66 -14.08
CA PHE A 160 -23.66 -10.27 -13.95
C PHE A 160 -24.80 -9.31 -13.56
N GLY A 161 -24.76 -8.08 -14.06
CA GLY A 161 -25.76 -7.05 -13.77
C GLY A 161 -25.43 -6.16 -12.57
N ASN A 162 -24.51 -6.57 -11.70
CA ASN A 162 -24.01 -5.75 -10.59
C ASN A 162 -22.95 -4.76 -11.08
N MET A 163 -23.04 -3.53 -10.60
CA MET A 163 -22.07 -2.48 -10.87
C MET A 163 -21.09 -2.38 -9.69
N HIS A 164 -19.80 -2.47 -10.00
CA HIS A 164 -18.72 -2.41 -9.02
C HIS A 164 -17.83 -1.20 -9.31
N ARG A 165 -17.21 -0.64 -8.26
CA ARG A 165 -16.24 0.45 -8.38
C ARG A 165 -14.88 -0.05 -7.88
N PRO A 166 -14.09 -0.76 -8.70
CA PRO A 166 -13.05 -1.67 -8.23
C PRO A 166 -12.04 -1.05 -7.25
N LEU A 167 -11.48 0.12 -7.60
CA LEU A 167 -10.49 0.79 -6.76
C LEU A 167 -11.13 1.48 -5.55
N THR A 168 -12.39 1.93 -5.67
CA THR A 168 -13.15 2.47 -4.53
C THR A 168 -13.38 1.37 -3.49
N ASP A 169 -13.85 0.21 -3.94
CA ASP A 169 -14.17 -0.95 -3.10
C ASP A 169 -12.91 -1.53 -2.47
N LEU A 170 -11.82 -1.63 -3.25
CA LEU A 170 -10.52 -2.08 -2.76
C LEU A 170 -9.96 -1.13 -1.69
N LEU A 171 -9.90 0.18 -1.96
CA LEU A 171 -9.36 1.15 -1.01
C LEU A 171 -10.21 1.24 0.27
N ALA A 172 -11.54 1.11 0.14
CA ALA A 172 -12.46 1.03 1.28
C ALA A 172 -12.13 -0.16 2.19
N ARG A 173 -12.00 -1.35 1.62
CA ARG A 173 -11.69 -2.58 2.36
C ARG A 173 -10.30 -2.54 2.98
N ARG A 174 -9.31 -2.02 2.26
CA ARG A 174 -7.93 -1.87 2.78
C ARG A 174 -7.85 -0.86 3.93
N TYR A 175 -8.64 0.22 3.89
CA TYR A 175 -8.77 1.15 5.01
C TYR A 175 -9.29 0.44 6.26
N GLU A 176 -10.38 -0.32 6.12
CA GLU A 176 -11.03 -1.05 7.22
C GLU A 176 -10.11 -2.11 7.82
N ASN A 177 -9.38 -2.84 6.97
CA ASN A 177 -8.42 -3.87 7.38
C ASN A 177 -7.04 -3.33 7.79
N ARG A 178 -6.81 -2.02 7.67
CA ARG A 178 -5.49 -1.37 7.87
C ARG A 178 -4.37 -2.03 7.05
N GLY A 179 -4.68 -2.49 5.84
CA GLY A 179 -3.72 -3.11 4.92
C GLY A 179 -2.73 -2.09 4.36
N PHE A 180 -1.43 -2.42 4.34
CA PHE A 180 -0.39 -1.52 3.84
C PHE A 180 -0.55 -1.30 2.34
N SER A 181 -0.71 -0.07 1.88
CA SER A 181 -0.91 0.24 0.47
C SER A 181 0.21 1.12 -0.06
N PHE A 182 0.97 0.62 -1.04
CA PHE A 182 1.91 1.44 -1.80
C PHE A 182 1.21 1.82 -3.10
N ILE A 183 1.02 3.11 -3.37
CA ILE A 183 0.25 3.59 -4.51
C ILE A 183 1.12 4.47 -5.39
N THR A 184 1.04 4.32 -6.71
CA THR A 184 1.55 5.31 -7.67
C THR A 184 0.37 5.94 -8.41
N THR A 185 0.43 7.24 -8.65
CA THR A 185 -0.61 7.94 -9.41
C THR A 185 -0.06 9.18 -10.11
N ASN A 186 -0.65 9.52 -11.26
CA ASN A 186 -0.44 10.80 -11.93
C ASN A 186 -1.49 11.86 -11.53
N LEU A 187 -2.44 11.50 -10.67
CA LEU A 187 -3.53 12.38 -10.28
C LEU A 187 -3.09 13.38 -9.20
N VAL A 188 -3.54 14.63 -9.34
CA VAL A 188 -3.48 15.61 -8.25
C VAL A 188 -4.64 15.39 -7.25
N PRO A 189 -4.56 15.88 -6.00
CA PRO A 189 -5.59 15.62 -4.99
C PRO A 189 -7.03 15.95 -5.41
N GLN A 190 -7.22 17.03 -6.19
CA GLN A 190 -8.54 17.41 -6.71
C GLN A 190 -9.10 16.37 -7.70
N GLN A 191 -8.25 15.77 -8.53
CA GLN A 191 -8.66 14.73 -9.48
C GLN A 191 -9.01 13.43 -8.76
N ILE A 192 -8.29 13.08 -7.70
CA ILE A 192 -8.62 11.92 -6.85
C ILE A 192 -10.01 12.08 -6.25
N ARG A 193 -10.30 13.26 -5.67
CA ARG A 193 -11.62 13.56 -5.08
C ARG A 193 -12.73 13.52 -6.12
N LYS A 194 -12.49 14.06 -7.32
CA LYS A 194 -13.45 14.00 -8.43
C LYS A 194 -13.71 12.57 -8.91
N LEU A 195 -12.69 11.73 -8.98
CA LEU A 195 -12.78 10.38 -9.55
C LEU A 195 -13.35 9.37 -8.55
N TYR A 196 -12.86 9.38 -7.31
CA TYR A 196 -13.19 8.37 -6.29
C TYR A 196 -14.17 8.87 -5.23
N GLY A 197 -14.47 10.17 -5.19
CA GLY A 197 -15.36 10.79 -4.21
C GLY A 197 -14.66 11.18 -2.90
N ASP A 198 -15.34 12.02 -2.11
CA ASP A 198 -14.80 12.63 -0.89
C ASP A 198 -14.34 11.59 0.13
N ARG A 199 -15.16 10.57 0.34
CA ARG A 199 -14.89 9.51 1.31
C ARG A 199 -13.58 8.78 1.06
N ILE A 200 -13.26 8.47 -0.21
CA ILE A 200 -11.99 7.80 -0.55
C ILE A 200 -10.82 8.77 -0.46
N ALA A 201 -10.99 10.01 -0.90
CA ALA A 201 -9.96 11.03 -0.75
C ALA A 201 -9.55 11.25 0.72
N ASP A 202 -10.52 11.28 1.63
CA ASP A 202 -10.28 11.46 3.06
C ASP A 202 -9.65 10.22 3.69
N ARG A 203 -10.12 9.01 3.34
CA ARG A 203 -9.48 7.74 3.74
C ARG A 203 -8.03 7.65 3.27
N LEU A 204 -7.74 8.10 2.04
CA LEU A 204 -6.37 8.18 1.52
C LEU A 204 -5.51 9.14 2.36
N ASN A 205 -6.01 10.35 2.69
CA ASN A 205 -5.29 11.29 3.55
C ASN A 205 -4.94 10.71 4.92
N GLU A 206 -5.77 9.80 5.44
CA GLU A 206 -5.54 9.13 6.71
C GLU A 206 -4.62 7.91 6.62
N MET A 207 -4.67 7.15 5.51
CA MET A 207 -3.94 5.89 5.42
C MET A 207 -2.53 6.01 4.88
N VAL A 208 -2.23 7.02 4.05
CA VAL A 208 -0.94 7.11 3.34
C VAL A 208 -0.19 8.41 3.62
N ASP A 209 1.14 8.31 3.64
CA ASP A 209 2.00 9.49 3.45
C ASP A 209 2.16 9.78 1.95
N LYS A 210 1.94 11.03 1.56
CA LYS A 210 2.03 11.45 0.15
C LYS A 210 3.41 12.00 -0.15
N ILE A 211 4.03 11.50 -1.22
CA ILE A 211 5.36 11.93 -1.67
C ILE A 211 5.23 12.41 -3.10
N VAL A 212 5.57 13.68 -3.33
CA VAL A 212 5.43 14.33 -4.63
C VAL A 212 6.73 14.20 -5.42
N PHE A 213 6.60 13.69 -6.64
CA PHE A 213 7.64 13.53 -7.64
C PHE A 213 7.54 14.69 -8.64
N ASP A 214 8.30 15.74 -8.38
CA ASP A 214 8.37 16.99 -9.15
C ASP A 214 9.56 17.05 -10.12
N ASN A 215 10.39 16.00 -10.16
CA ASN A 215 11.51 15.88 -11.08
C ASN A 215 11.03 15.79 -12.55
N PRO A 216 11.88 16.17 -13.52
CA PRO A 216 11.62 15.92 -14.93
C PRO A 216 11.44 14.44 -15.25
N SER A 217 10.83 14.15 -16.40
CA SER A 217 10.71 12.79 -16.91
C SER A 217 12.10 12.21 -17.19
N PHE A 218 12.33 10.96 -16.78
CA PHE A 218 13.54 10.21 -17.13
C PHE A 218 13.46 9.53 -18.50
N ARG A 219 12.28 9.57 -19.14
CA ARG A 219 12.08 9.06 -20.50
C ARG A 219 12.68 10.08 -21.49
N LYS A 220 13.57 9.61 -22.38
CA LYS A 220 14.09 10.38 -23.51
C LYS A 220 13.12 10.29 -24.68
#